data_AF-A0A7C4FH08-F1
#
_entry.id   AF-A0A7C4FH08-F1
#
_cell.length_a   1.000
_cell.length_b   1.000
_cell.length_c   1.000
_cell.angle_alpha   90.00
_cell.angle_beta   90.00
_cell.angle_gamma   90.00
#
_symmetry.space_group_name_H-M   'P 1'
#
loop_
_entity.id
_entity.type
_entity.pdbx_description
1 polymer ?
#
loop_
_entity_poly.entity_id
_entity_poly.type
_entity_poly.pdbx_seq_one_letter_code
_entity_poly.pdbx_strand_id
1 'polypeptide(L)'
;MGSRMQIKIEDTMSKTGKHRRVSRVFVANKEGNITSPKVLSSWSCNGVYKKGRSVCGYINVEEGYYLILVEFTLNWRGNIKGYINVVDSSNSKVLAVKYVNGKLRYVSGNRLLFHLAKASLDRVVGEVQWKGKKS
;
A
#
# COMPACT_ATOMS: atom_id res chain seq x y z
N MET A 1 23.25 5.72 5.60
CA MET A 1 22.77 6.41 4.36
C MET A 1 21.41 5.84 3.98
N GLY A 2 20.45 6.68 3.59
CA GLY A 2 19.14 6.21 3.13
C GLY A 2 19.19 5.63 1.70
N SER A 3 18.17 4.85 1.33
CA SER A 3 18.04 4.29 -0.02
C SER A 3 16.93 4.94 -0.83
N ARG A 4 17.16 5.06 -2.13
CA ARG A 4 16.17 5.50 -3.10
C ARG A 4 15.38 4.30 -3.60
N MET A 5 14.09 4.24 -3.30
CA MET A 5 13.22 3.12 -3.66
C MET A 5 12.17 3.53 -4.66
N GLN A 6 11.95 2.68 -5.67
CA GLN A 6 10.86 2.88 -6.61
C GLN A 6 9.53 2.48 -5.96
N ILE A 7 8.50 3.29 -6.23
CA ILE A 7 7.15 3.05 -5.73
C ILE A 7 6.12 3.15 -6.86
N LYS A 8 4.95 2.58 -6.61
CA LYS A 8 3.75 2.73 -7.43
C LYS A 8 2.54 3.05 -6.55
N ILE A 9 1.94 4.21 -6.77
CA ILE A 9 0.67 4.61 -6.17
C ILE A 9 -0.40 4.45 -7.24
N GLU A 10 -1.47 3.76 -6.91
CA GLU A 10 -2.46 3.34 -7.90
C GLU A 10 -3.88 3.49 -7.38
N ASP A 11 -4.78 3.94 -8.25
CA ASP A 11 -6.22 3.83 -8.09
C ASP A 11 -6.85 3.62 -9.47
N THR A 12 -7.00 2.34 -9.83
CA THR A 12 -7.47 1.95 -11.15
C THR A 12 -8.63 0.97 -11.08
N MET A 13 -9.40 0.92 -12.16
CA MET A 13 -10.61 0.11 -12.27
C MET A 13 -10.63 -0.62 -13.60
N SER A 14 -11.06 -1.88 -13.55
CA SER A 14 -11.26 -2.73 -14.73
C SER A 14 -12.23 -2.09 -15.73
N LYS A 15 -12.16 -2.49 -17.01
CA LYS A 15 -13.06 -1.96 -18.07
C LYS A 15 -14.54 -2.11 -17.69
N THR A 16 -14.90 -3.25 -17.11
CA THR A 16 -16.26 -3.62 -16.67
C THR A 16 -16.66 -3.01 -15.33
N GLY A 17 -15.76 -2.31 -14.64
CA GLY A 17 -16.02 -1.78 -13.31
C GLY A 17 -16.06 -2.82 -12.19
N LYS A 18 -15.89 -4.11 -12.47
CA LYS A 18 -16.06 -5.19 -11.48
C LYS A 18 -14.90 -5.35 -10.49
N HIS A 19 -13.75 -4.75 -10.81
CA HIS A 19 -12.55 -4.77 -9.97
C HIS A 19 -11.90 -3.40 -9.91
N ARG A 20 -11.36 -3.05 -8.74
CA ARG A 20 -10.57 -1.83 -8.49
C ARG A 20 -9.25 -2.21 -7.81
N ARG A 21 -8.12 -1.67 -8.28
CA ARG A 21 -6.80 -1.79 -7.66
C ARG A 21 -6.50 -0.49 -6.94
N VAL A 22 -6.13 -0.59 -5.68
CA VAL A 22 -5.64 0.55 -4.89
C VAL A 22 -4.25 0.19 -4.37
N SER A 23 -3.27 1.03 -4.66
CA SER A 23 -1.94 1.00 -4.04
C SER A 23 -1.68 2.33 -3.35
N ARG A 24 -1.22 2.26 -2.09
CA ARG A 24 -0.81 3.40 -1.28
C ARG A 24 0.53 3.09 -0.64
N VAL A 25 1.29 4.14 -0.36
CA VAL A 25 2.61 4.03 0.26
C VAL A 25 2.70 4.95 1.45
N PHE A 26 3.38 4.49 2.49
CA PHE A 26 3.65 5.25 3.70
C PHE A 26 5.11 5.05 4.12
N VAL A 27 5.61 5.95 4.94
CA VAL A 27 6.90 5.78 5.62
C VAL A 27 6.65 5.79 7.13
N ALA A 28 7.35 4.93 7.85
CA ALA A 28 7.33 4.88 9.30
C ALA A 28 8.74 5.05 9.87
N ASN A 29 8.85 5.83 10.95
CA ASN A 29 10.10 5.91 11.72
C ASN A 29 10.17 4.78 12.78
N LYS A 30 11.25 4.75 13.57
CA LYS A 30 11.47 3.71 14.61
C LYS A 30 10.45 3.77 15.73
N GLU A 31 9.90 4.94 16.01
CA GLU A 31 8.88 5.17 17.03
C GLU A 31 7.48 4.77 16.55
N GLY A 32 7.34 4.37 15.28
CA GLY A 32 6.08 3.94 14.68
C GLY A 32 5.21 5.07 14.14
N ASN A 33 5.74 6.29 14.03
CA ASN A 33 5.04 7.41 13.41
C ASN A 33 4.96 7.22 11.91
N ILE A 34 3.73 7.15 11.37
CA ILE A 34 3.48 6.90 9.95
C ILE A 34 3.12 8.21 9.24
N THR A 35 3.80 8.49 8.13
CA THR A 35 3.57 9.67 7.28
C THR A 35 3.43 9.28 5.81
N SER A 36 2.84 10.17 5.01
CA SER A 36 2.85 10.05 3.55
C SER A 36 4.20 10.56 3.02
N PRO A 37 4.93 9.78 2.22
CA PRO A 37 6.24 10.20 1.73
C PRO A 37 6.12 11.27 0.66
N LYS A 38 7.15 12.11 0.54
CA LYS A 38 7.36 12.96 -0.63
C LYS A 38 7.82 12.10 -1.80
N VAL A 39 7.00 12.03 -2.86
CA VAL A 39 7.36 11.34 -4.10
C VAL A 39 8.30 12.21 -4.93
N LEU A 40 9.44 11.65 -5.31
CA LEU A 40 10.48 12.26 -6.10
C LEU A 40 10.41 11.74 -7.54
N SER A 41 10.70 12.63 -8.50
CA SER A 41 10.73 12.30 -9.94
C SER A 41 9.52 11.46 -10.34
N SER A 42 8.29 11.92 -10.09
CA SER A 42 7.09 11.14 -10.39
C SER A 42 6.72 11.17 -11.87
N TRP A 43 6.22 10.07 -12.42
CA TRP A 43 5.67 9.99 -13.78
C TRP A 43 4.37 9.17 -13.80
N SER A 44 3.57 9.38 -14.84
CA SER A 44 2.42 8.51 -15.12
C SER A 44 2.90 7.14 -15.59
N CYS A 45 2.36 6.07 -15.02
CA CYS A 45 2.74 4.71 -15.41
C CYS A 45 1.51 3.80 -15.56
N ASN A 46 1.71 2.64 -16.16
CA ASN A 46 0.62 1.70 -16.41
C ASN A 46 0.02 1.16 -15.10
N GLY A 47 -1.30 1.28 -14.99
CA GLY A 47 -2.09 0.61 -13.98
C GLY A 47 -2.22 -0.89 -14.23
N VAL A 48 -2.52 -1.65 -13.18
CA VAL A 48 -3.06 -3.01 -13.27
C VAL A 48 -4.36 -3.01 -14.07
N TYR A 49 -5.19 -1.97 -13.94
CA TYR A 49 -6.41 -1.81 -14.74
C TYR A 49 -6.39 -0.55 -15.61
N LYS A 50 -7.24 -0.59 -16.66
CA LYS A 50 -7.26 0.40 -17.76
C LYS A 50 -7.79 1.77 -17.36
N LYS A 51 -8.79 1.86 -16.47
CA LYS A 51 -9.42 3.13 -16.07
C LYS A 51 -8.79 3.64 -14.78
N GLY A 52 -8.63 4.95 -14.62
CA GLY A 52 -8.13 5.56 -13.37
C GLY A 52 -6.72 6.10 -13.49
N ARG A 53 -6.03 6.24 -12.36
CA ARG A 53 -4.71 6.87 -12.28
C ARG A 53 -3.69 5.95 -11.64
N SER A 54 -2.47 6.00 -12.16
CA SER A 54 -1.32 5.29 -11.61
C SER A 54 -0.09 6.18 -11.76
N VAL A 55 0.61 6.38 -10.66
CA VAL A 55 1.81 7.22 -10.57
C VAL A 55 2.95 6.35 -10.07
N CYS A 56 4.05 6.38 -10.79
CA CYS A 56 5.31 5.78 -10.38
C CYS A 56 6.27 6.89 -10.01
N GLY A 57 7.24 6.58 -9.16
CA GLY A 57 8.21 7.56 -8.71
C GLY A 57 9.22 6.90 -7.79
N TYR A 58 10.01 7.75 -7.16
CA TYR A 58 10.96 7.33 -6.14
C TYR A 58 10.63 7.96 -4.81
N ILE A 59 11.05 7.32 -3.73
CA ILE A 59 11.11 7.94 -2.41
C ILE A 59 12.48 7.67 -1.81
N ASN A 60 12.90 8.53 -0.88
CA ASN A 60 14.05 8.27 -0.05
C ASN A 60 13.56 7.65 1.27
N VAL A 61 14.14 6.52 1.64
CA VAL A 61 13.89 5.86 2.92
C VAL A 61 15.17 5.97 3.73
N GLU A 62 15.11 6.76 4.80
CA GLU A 62 16.23 6.96 5.71
C GLU A 62 16.58 5.69 6.48
N GLU A 63 17.81 5.62 6.96
CA GLU A 63 18.28 4.47 7.70
C GLU A 63 17.48 4.27 9.00
N GLY A 64 17.00 3.05 9.22
CA GLY A 64 16.12 2.73 10.34
C GLY A 64 14.66 3.18 10.17
N TYR A 65 14.30 3.75 9.03
CA TYR A 65 12.91 3.94 8.64
C TYR A 65 12.42 2.74 7.81
N TYR A 66 11.11 2.64 7.71
CA TYR A 66 10.42 1.61 6.93
C TYR A 66 9.53 2.23 5.86
N LEU A 67 9.56 1.67 4.67
CA LEU A 67 8.55 1.88 3.64
C LEU A 67 7.44 0.84 3.80
N ILE A 68 6.20 1.30 3.82
CA ILE A 68 5.01 0.44 3.92
C ILE A 68 4.23 0.55 2.61
N LEU A 69 4.12 -0.58 1.91
CA LEU A 69 3.39 -0.71 0.65
C LEU A 69 2.06 -1.41 0.93
N VAL A 70 0.95 -0.71 0.72
CA VAL A 70 -0.41 -1.22 0.91
C VAL A 70 -1.06 -1.41 -0.46
N GLU A 71 -1.33 -2.66 -0.84
CA GLU A 71 -1.79 -3.01 -2.17
C GLU A 71 -3.02 -3.91 -2.14
N PHE A 72 -4.17 -3.37 -2.53
CA PHE A 72 -5.46 -4.05 -2.50
C PHE A 72 -6.12 -4.14 -3.85
N THR A 73 -6.84 -5.24 -4.04
CA THR A 73 -7.81 -5.42 -5.11
C THR A 73 -9.17 -5.64 -4.48
N LEU A 74 -10.12 -4.81 -4.90
CA LEU A 74 -11.51 -4.89 -4.54
C LEU A 74 -12.30 -5.51 -5.68
N ASN A 75 -13.32 -6.30 -5.33
CA ASN A 75 -14.33 -6.71 -6.28
C ASN A 75 -15.64 -5.92 -6.09
N TRP A 76 -16.55 -6.08 -7.05
CA TRP A 76 -17.88 -5.47 -7.04
C TRP A 76 -18.77 -5.85 -5.84
N ARG A 77 -18.44 -6.94 -5.13
CA ARG A 77 -19.13 -7.34 -3.89
C ARG A 77 -18.59 -6.62 -2.66
N GLY A 78 -17.59 -5.76 -2.82
CA GLY A 78 -16.90 -5.06 -1.73
C GLY A 78 -15.86 -5.91 -1.01
N ASN A 79 -15.54 -7.11 -1.50
CA ASN A 79 -14.49 -7.93 -0.90
C ASN A 79 -13.13 -7.35 -1.26
N ILE A 80 -12.30 -7.16 -0.24
CA ILE A 80 -10.94 -6.65 -0.35
C ILE A 80 -9.96 -7.81 -0.18
N LYS A 81 -9.03 -7.95 -1.12
CA LYS A 81 -7.89 -8.85 -0.98
C LYS A 81 -6.60 -8.14 -1.36
N GLY A 82 -5.51 -8.42 -0.65
CA GLY A 82 -4.20 -7.94 -1.05
C GLY A 82 -3.16 -8.07 0.03
N TYR A 83 -2.11 -7.28 -0.09
CA TYR A 83 -0.91 -7.39 0.72
C TYR A 83 -0.50 -6.05 1.31
N ILE A 84 0.14 -6.14 2.46
CA ILE A 84 0.85 -5.05 3.11
C ILE A 84 2.27 -5.53 3.29
N ASN A 85 3.21 -4.87 2.63
CA ASN A 85 4.63 -5.20 2.73
C ASN A 85 5.34 -4.06 3.47
N VAL A 86 6.21 -4.41 4.42
CA VAL A 86 7.12 -3.46 5.06
C VAL A 86 8.53 -3.75 4.54
N VAL A 87 9.19 -2.70 4.08
CA VAL A 87 10.50 -2.72 3.46
C VAL A 87 11.42 -1.81 4.26
N ASP A 88 12.60 -2.30 4.63
CA ASP A 88 13.59 -1.47 5.33
C ASP A 88 14.40 -0.61 4.36
N SER A 89 15.24 0.28 4.89
CA SER A 89 16.12 1.15 4.11
C SER A 89 17.13 0.40 3.23
N SER A 90 17.30 -0.92 3.34
CA SER A 90 18.14 -1.73 2.44
C SER A 90 17.36 -2.28 1.23
N ASN A 91 16.09 -1.91 1.10
CA ASN A 91 15.13 -2.48 0.14
C ASN A 91 14.81 -3.96 0.42
N SER A 92 15.04 -4.42 1.65
CA SER A 92 14.69 -5.77 2.08
C SER A 92 13.28 -5.80 2.63
N LYS A 93 12.48 -6.78 2.17
CA LYS A 93 11.13 -6.99 2.69
C LYS A 93 11.20 -7.65 4.06
N VAL A 94 11.01 -6.85 5.11
CA VAL A 94 11.13 -7.27 6.51
C VAL A 94 9.81 -7.76 7.10
N LEU A 95 8.66 -7.45 6.50
CA LEU A 95 7.37 -8.03 6.87
C LEU A 95 6.45 -8.14 5.65
N ALA A 96 5.71 -9.24 5.57
CA ALA A 96 4.60 -9.42 4.65
C ALA A 96 3.33 -9.84 5.40
N VAL A 97 2.24 -9.16 5.11
CA VAL A 97 0.92 -9.45 5.68
C VAL A 97 -0.12 -9.45 4.57
N LYS A 98 -1.06 -10.39 4.63
CA LYS A 98 -2.16 -10.50 3.68
C LYS A 98 -3.44 -9.99 4.33
N TYR A 99 -4.17 -9.13 3.65
CA TYR A 99 -5.50 -8.71 4.06
C TYR A 99 -6.54 -9.36 3.16
N VAL A 100 -7.48 -10.09 3.73
CA VAL A 100 -8.56 -10.75 2.98
C VAL A 100 -9.86 -10.66 3.77
N ASN A 101 -10.88 -10.04 3.18
CA ASN A 101 -12.25 -9.98 3.71
C ASN A 101 -12.30 -9.52 5.18
N GLY A 102 -11.70 -8.37 5.49
CA GLY A 102 -11.71 -7.85 6.86
C GLY A 102 -10.63 -8.41 7.78
N LYS A 103 -9.93 -9.48 7.37
CA LYS A 103 -8.97 -10.18 8.23
C LYS A 103 -7.54 -9.97 7.76
N LEU A 104 -6.71 -9.51 8.68
CA LEU A 104 -5.26 -9.39 8.49
C LEU A 104 -4.59 -10.71 8.90
N ARG A 105 -3.73 -11.27 8.03
CA ARG A 105 -3.08 -12.57 8.20
C ARG A 105 -1.58 -12.42 7.99
N TYR A 106 -0.81 -12.77 9.01
CA TYR A 106 0.65 -12.83 8.91
C TYR A 106 1.08 -13.80 7.80
N VAL A 107 2.08 -13.41 7.00
CA VAL A 107 2.67 -14.26 5.96
C VAL A 107 4.12 -14.60 6.32
N SER A 108 4.98 -13.60 6.49
CA SER A 108 6.41 -13.79 6.79
C SER A 108 7.06 -12.53 7.36
N GLY A 109 8.24 -12.66 7.97
CA GLY A 109 9.07 -11.56 8.46
C GLY A 109 8.92 -11.24 9.96
N ASN A 110 9.32 -10.03 10.35
CA ASN A 110 9.36 -9.61 11.74
C ASN A 110 7.96 -9.23 12.26
N ARG A 111 7.41 -10.08 13.12
CA ARG A 111 6.09 -9.87 13.76
C ARG A 111 5.98 -8.58 14.58
N LEU A 112 7.09 -8.04 15.09
CA LEU A 112 7.07 -6.78 15.83
C LEU A 112 6.57 -5.63 14.96
N LEU A 113 6.77 -5.68 13.64
CA LEU A 113 6.33 -4.66 12.69
C LEU A 113 4.84 -4.79 12.29
N PHE A 114 4.11 -5.78 12.83
CA PHE A 114 2.71 -6.02 12.47
C PHE A 114 1.80 -4.84 12.80
N HIS A 115 2.14 -4.08 13.85
CA HIS A 115 1.42 -2.87 14.22
C HIS A 115 1.48 -1.79 13.12
N LEU A 116 2.62 -1.65 12.43
CA LEU A 116 2.77 -0.72 11.30
C LEU A 116 1.84 -1.13 10.15
N ALA A 117 1.81 -2.42 9.82
CA ALA A 117 0.93 -2.94 8.78
C ALA A 117 -0.55 -2.68 9.11
N LYS A 118 -0.96 -2.87 10.37
CA LYS A 118 -2.32 -2.59 10.83
C LYS A 118 -2.64 -1.09 10.79
N ALA A 119 -1.77 -0.23 11.31
CA ALA A 119 -2.01 1.21 11.32
C ALA A 119 -2.06 1.80 9.90
N SER A 120 -1.24 1.31 8.96
CA SER A 120 -1.33 1.70 7.55
C SER A 120 -2.58 1.15 6.86
N LEU A 121 -3.02 -0.07 7.20
CA LEU A 121 -4.30 -0.62 6.71
C LEU A 121 -5.47 0.29 7.07
N ASP A 122 -5.56 0.71 8.33
CA ASP A 122 -6.69 1.48 8.85
C ASP A 122 -6.84 2.82 8.11
N ARG A 123 -5.72 3.45 7.72
CA ARG A 123 -5.70 4.66 6.88
C ARG A 123 -6.27 4.43 5.49
N VAL A 124 -6.08 3.24 4.92
CA VAL A 124 -6.50 2.92 3.55
C VAL A 124 -7.93 2.38 3.52
N VAL A 125 -8.31 1.49 4.43
CA VAL A 125 -9.64 0.86 4.41
C VAL A 125 -10.77 1.88 4.62
N GLY A 126 -10.53 2.95 5.38
CA GLY A 126 -11.48 4.07 5.51
C GLY A 126 -11.72 4.82 4.19
N GLU A 127 -10.69 4.98 3.36
CA GLU A 127 -10.78 5.66 2.05
C GLU A 127 -11.35 4.75 0.96
N VAL A 128 -11.12 3.45 1.08
CA VAL A 128 -11.38 2.46 0.03
C VAL A 128 -12.71 1.77 0.28
N GLN A 129 -13.77 2.57 0.29
CA GLN A 129 -15.13 2.04 0.14
C GLN A 129 -15.52 1.97 -1.33
N TRP A 130 -16.34 0.97 -1.68
CA TRP A 130 -16.93 0.89 -3.01
C TRP A 130 -17.99 2.00 -3.13
N LYS A 131 -17.67 3.08 -3.86
CA LYS A 131 -18.62 4.18 -4.13
C LYS A 131 -19.85 3.58 -4.82
N GLY A 132 -20.97 3.50 -4.10
CA GLY A 132 -22.22 2.91 -4.60
C GLY A 132 -23.08 2.21 -3.55
N LYS A 133 -22.53 1.82 -2.39
CA LYS A 133 -23.36 1.49 -1.22
C LYS A 133 -23.70 2.78 -0.48
N LYS A 134 -24.75 3.47 -0.94
CA LYS A 134 -25.58 4.24 0.00
C LYS A 134 -26.22 3.19 0.92
N SER A 135 -26.01 3.33 2.23
CA SER A 135 -26.86 2.70 3.24
C SER A 135 -28.31 3.10 3.02
#